data_AF-A0A1I6UQD3-F1
#
_entry.id   AF-A0A1I6UQD3-F1
#
_cell.length_a   1.000
_cell.length_b   1.000
_cell.length_c   1.000
_cell.angle_alpha   90.00
_cell.angle_beta   90.00
_cell.angle_gamma   90.00
#
_symmetry.space_group_name_H-M   'P 1'
#
loop_
_entity.id
_entity.type
_entity.pdbx_description
1 polymer ?
#
loop_
_entity_poly.entity_id
_entity_poly.type
_entity_poly.pdbx_seq_one_letter_code
_entity_poly.pdbx_strand_id
1 'polypeptide(L)' 'MKAKRWDVYDWMKHRTMITGRIPTEEEVAIHFVRYASLGEMMQGILDFRESVRQAR' A
#
# COMPACT_ATOMS: atom_id res chain seq x y z
N MET A 1 17.74 0.17 -5.19
CA MET A 1 16.81 1.31 -5.11
C MET A 1 15.77 1.01 -4.05
N LYS A 2 15.42 1.97 -3.19
CA LYS A 2 14.30 1.82 -2.25
C LYS A 2 12.99 1.97 -3.03
N ALA A 3 12.00 1.13 -2.71
CA ALA A 3 10.62 1.27 -3.15
C ALA A 3 10.06 2.62 -2.69
N LYS A 4 9.27 3.24 -3.56
CA LYS A 4 8.60 4.52 -3.38
C LYS A 4 7.14 4.29 -2.95
N ARG A 5 6.46 5.36 -2.54
CA ARG A 5 5.04 5.34 -2.14
C ARG A 5 4.13 4.68 -3.18
N TRP A 6 4.44 4.86 -4.47
CA TRP A 6 3.64 4.31 -5.57
C TRP A 6 3.77 2.80 -5.68
N ASP A 7 4.91 2.21 -5.35
CA ASP A 7 5.08 0.76 -5.33
C ASP A 7 4.17 0.12 -4.26
N VAL A 8 4.03 0.80 -3.11
CA VAL A 8 3.13 0.38 -2.02
C VAL A 8 1.67 0.52 -2.44
N TYR A 9 1.31 1.66 -3.02
CA TYR A 9 -0.04 1.90 -3.55
C TYR A 9 -0.44 0.83 -4.57
N ASP A 10 0.42 0.58 -5.58
CA ASP A 10 0.12 -0.36 -6.66
C ASP A 10 0.01 -1.79 -6.13
N TRP A 11 0.86 -2.19 -5.19
CA TRP A 11 0.76 -3.48 -4.54
C TRP A 11 -0.56 -3.64 -3.77
N MET A 12 -0.97 -2.64 -2.99
CA MET A 12 -2.22 -2.68 -2.25
C MET A 12 -3.43 -2.73 -3.19
N LYS A 13 -3.41 -1.95 -4.27
CA LYS A 13 -4.43 -1.97 -5.32
C LYS A 13 -4.54 -3.35 -5.95
N HIS A 14 -3.41 -3.92 -6.38
CA HIS A 14 -3.36 -5.24 -6.99
C HIS A 14 -3.86 -6.35 -6.04
N ARG A 15 -3.42 -6.33 -4.77
CA ARG A 15 -3.89 -7.27 -3.74
C ARG A 15 -5.38 -7.15 -3.48
N THR A 16 -5.91 -5.92 -3.46
CA THR A 16 -7.35 -5.69 -3.27
C THR A 16 -8.16 -6.20 -4.46
N MET A 17 -7.68 -6.01 -5.69
CA MET A 17 -8.34 -6.53 -6.89
C MET A 17 -8.38 -8.07 -6.92
N ILE A 18 -7.31 -8.74 -6.46
CA ILE A 18 -7.24 -10.21 -6.46
C ILE A 18 -8.05 -10.81 -5.32
N THR A 19 -7.93 -10.26 -4.11
CA THR A 19 -8.48 -10.88 -2.90
C THR A 19 -9.85 -10.33 -2.51
N GLY A 20 -10.27 -9.21 -3.10
CA GLY A 20 -11.44 -8.44 -2.67
C GLY A 20 -11.29 -7.76 -1.30
N ARG A 21 -10.11 -7.88 -0.66
CA ARG A 21 -9.84 -7.34 0.68
C ARG A 21 -8.72 -6.31 0.64
N ILE A 22 -8.90 -5.23 1.38
CA ILE A 22 -7.86 -4.23 1.62
C ILE A 22 -6.78 -4.83 2.55
N PRO A 23 -5.50 -4.86 2.13
CA PRO A 23 -4.40 -5.33 2.98
C PRO A 23 -4.27 -4.50 4.26
N THR A 24 -3.89 -5.14 5.37
CA THR A 24 -3.57 -4.43 6.62
C THR A 24 -2.19 -3.78 6.56
N GLU A 25 -1.93 -2.85 7.49
CA GLU A 25 -0.62 -2.22 7.62
C GLU A 25 0.48 -3.22 7.94
N GLU A 26 0.19 -4.26 8.75
CA GLU A 26 1.13 -5.34 9.02
C GLU A 26 1.51 -6.13 7.77
N GLU A 27 0.53 -6.45 6.91
CA GLU A 27 0.79 -7.15 5.65
C GLU A 27 1.65 -6.31 4.70
N VAL A 28 1.38 -5.01 4.63
CA VAL A 28 2.19 -4.06 3.86
C VAL A 28 3.60 -3.97 4.45
N ALA A 29 3.73 -3.89 5.78
CA ALA A 29 5.03 -3.84 6.45
C ALA A 29 5.85 -5.10 6.21
N ILE A 30 5.26 -6.29 6.31
CA ILE A 30 5.95 -7.55 6.00
C ILE A 30 6.51 -7.54 4.57
N HIS A 31 5.75 -6.99 3.61
CA HIS A 31 6.17 -6.94 2.21
C HIS A 31 7.21 -5.84 1.93
N PHE A 32 7.10 -4.66 2.56
CA PHE A 32 7.87 -3.46 2.20
C PHE A 32 8.91 -3.00 3.22
N VAL A 33 8.99 -3.57 4.43
CA VAL A 33 9.91 -3.10 5.49
C VAL A 33 11.38 -3.09 5.07
N ARG A 34 11.76 -3.97 4.12
CA ARG A 34 13.13 -4.04 3.58
C ARG A 34 13.34 -3.18 2.33
N TYR A 35 12.26 -2.68 1.73
CA TYR A 35 12.28 -2.04 0.42
C TYR A 35 11.88 -0.57 0.47
N ALA A 36 10.94 -0.16 1.31
CA ALA A 36 10.49 1.23 1.45
C ALA A 36 10.97 1.86 2.77
N SER A 37 11.11 3.19 2.80
CA SER A 37 11.20 3.92 4.06
C SER A 37 9.82 3.96 4.74
N LEU A 38 9.78 4.12 6.06
CA LEU A 38 8.52 4.23 6.81
C LEU A 38 7.60 5.35 6.24
N GLY A 39 8.17 6.50 5.88
CA GLY A 39 7.43 7.61 5.30
C GLY A 39 6.79 7.28 3.95
N GLU A 40 7.56 6.68 3.04
CA GLU A 40 7.04 6.27 1.72
C GLU A 40 5.97 5.18 1.86
N MET A 41 6.18 4.24 2.80
CA MET A 41 5.23 3.17 3.09
C MET A 41 3.91 3.71 3.63
N MET A 42 3.97 4.59 4.63
CA MET A 42 2.78 5.22 5.18
C MET A 42 2.03 6.08 4.17
N GLN A 43 2.75 6.86 3.34
CA GLN A 43 2.11 7.65 2.29
C GLN A 43 1.40 6.79 1.26
N GLY A 44 2.02 5.70 0.79
CA GLY A 44 1.36 4.77 -0.14
C GLY A 44 0.10 4.13 0.44
N ILE A 45 0.11 3.78 1.74
CA ILE A 45 -1.06 3.26 2.45
C ILE A 45 -2.18 4.31 2.54
N LEU A 46 -1.83 5.56 2.90
CA LEU A 46 -2.79 6.66 3.02
C LEU A 46 -3.42 6.99 1.65
N ASP A 47 -2.60 7.16 0.61
CA ASP A 47 -3.04 7.44 -0.76
C ASP A 47 -4.01 6.35 -1.26
N PHE A 48 -3.71 5.08 -0.97
CA PHE A 48 -4.59 3.97 -1.34
C PHE A 48 -5.93 4.02 -0.60
N ARG A 49 -5.91 4.20 0.72
CA ARG A 49 -7.13 4.27 1.54
C ARG A 49 -8.02 5.44 1.14
N GLU A 50 -7.43 6.60 0.81
CA GLU A 50 -8.17 7.75 0.32
C GLU A 50 -8.85 7.46 -1.02
N SER A 51 -8.14 6.82 -1.96
CA SER A 51 -8.70 6.41 -3.25
C SER A 51 -9.89 5.47 -3.09
N VAL A 52 -9.83 4.49 -2.18
CA VAL A 52 -10.96 3.59 -1.89
C VAL A 52 -12.14 4.33 -1.26
N ARG A 53 -11.89 5.33 -0.41
CA ARG A 53 -12.94 6.16 0.21
C ARG A 53 -13.69 6.98 -0.82
N GLN A 54 -13.00 7.58 -1.79
CA GLN A 54 -13.62 8.41 -2.84
C GLN A 54 -14.41 7.58 -3.87
N ALA A 55 -14.12 6.29 -4.01
CA ALA A 55 -14.81 5.39 -4.92
C ALA A 55 -16.14 4.83 -4.37
N ARG A 56 -16.53 5.19 -3.15
CA ARG A 56 -17.81 4.85 -2.50
C ARG A 56 -18.72 6.06 -2.44
#